data_AF-A0A8H7L951-F1
#
_entry.id   AF-A0A8H7L951-F1
#
_cell.length_a   1.000
_cell.length_b   1.000
_cell.length_c   1.000
_cell.angle_alpha   90.00
_cell.angle_beta   90.00
_cell.angle_gamma   90.00
#
_symmetry.space_group_name_H-M   'P 1'
#
loop_
_entity.id
_entity.type
_entity.pdbx_description
1 polymer ?
#
loop_
_entity_poly.entity_id
_entity_poly.type
_entity_poly.pdbx_seq_one_letter_code
_entity_poly.pdbx_strand_id
1 'polypeptide(L)'
;MKLYFEAEKFLNGGERGLKTRIFNAKLSNSPKHIYALVISALKYKEYIHHIIKKARLKEAPELKKLKVSESLLSLLVYDFLFSAKGRIQLGKHPVKDAFLANKTRMHAELIKLKLKHKVKSIADLPLKSGLDDDETPVRWIRINTIKISAEAFFKKHKFFAELKPVESFSEITEPGLIYKDTIIQNLFGIHPREKLTSTSAYINGEVIIQDRASCFPGQILFDDPQDVHSQVIDATAAPGNKTTHAASFVAREEDGVVYAFERDDKRVKVLKMMCEKATGKLKKNLIHPTHADFTTVSPADFPQITGLIVDPSCSGSGIFGRAIEDAGQEQAKEEIDTERLNKLAGFQFKIVKHALSFPKARKVVYLTCSIHPHENERVVVDLLRDTEVQQQGWLLARGNT
;
A
#
# COMPACT_ATOMS: atom_id res chain seq x y z
N MET A 1 -13.55 0.61 -26.63
CA MET A 1 -15.00 0.35 -26.62
C MET A 1 -15.51 -0.32 -25.32
N LYS A 2 -14.66 -1.06 -24.57
CA LYS A 2 -15.09 -1.84 -23.39
C LYS A 2 -14.76 -1.25 -22.00
N LEU A 3 -14.16 -0.05 -21.91
CA LEU A 3 -13.62 0.47 -20.64
C LEU A 3 -14.60 0.39 -19.48
N TYR A 4 -15.80 0.97 -19.62
CA TYR A 4 -16.81 1.00 -18.56
C TYR A 4 -17.37 -0.39 -18.23
N PHE A 5 -17.57 -1.23 -19.25
CA PHE A 5 -18.07 -2.61 -19.07
C PHE A 5 -17.02 -3.54 -18.43
N GLU A 6 -15.73 -3.25 -18.60
CA GLU A 6 -14.68 -3.93 -17.85
C GLU A 6 -14.61 -3.40 -16.42
N ALA A 7 -14.69 -2.08 -16.25
CA ALA A 7 -14.60 -1.41 -14.96
C ALA A 7 -15.79 -1.71 -14.02
N GLU A 8 -17.01 -1.87 -14.55
CA GLU A 8 -18.21 -2.09 -13.71
C GLU A 8 -18.10 -3.38 -12.86
N LYS A 9 -17.34 -4.36 -13.35
CA LYS A 9 -17.07 -5.64 -12.65
C LYS A 9 -16.31 -5.46 -11.33
N PHE A 10 -15.72 -4.29 -11.11
CA PHE A 10 -14.88 -3.99 -9.96
C PHE A 10 -15.48 -2.97 -9.00
N LEU A 11 -16.66 -2.40 -9.30
CA LEU A 11 -17.35 -1.47 -8.39
C LEU A 11 -17.99 -2.18 -7.18
N ASN A 12 -18.37 -3.44 -7.36
CA ASN A 12 -18.93 -4.26 -6.29
C ASN A 12 -17.79 -4.99 -5.55
N GLY A 13 -17.99 -5.28 -4.25
CA GLY A 13 -17.02 -5.94 -3.38
C GLY A 13 -16.53 -7.30 -3.89
N GLY A 14 -15.47 -7.82 -3.27
CA GLY A 14 -14.88 -9.12 -3.62
C GLY A 14 -13.81 -9.52 -2.60
N GLU A 15 -13.44 -10.81 -2.59
CA GLU A 15 -12.57 -11.43 -1.56
C GLU A 15 -11.15 -10.84 -1.47
N ARG A 16 -10.72 -10.01 -2.44
CA ARG A 16 -9.38 -9.40 -2.50
C ARG A 16 -9.47 -7.90 -2.75
N GLY A 17 -8.44 -7.16 -2.36
CA GLY A 17 -8.33 -5.71 -2.61
C GLY A 17 -8.50 -5.34 -4.08
N LEU A 18 -9.04 -4.14 -4.34
CA LEU A 18 -9.43 -3.67 -5.67
C LEU A 18 -8.25 -3.71 -6.65
N LYS A 19 -7.08 -3.22 -6.21
CA LYS A 19 -5.85 -3.26 -7.00
C LYS A 19 -5.49 -4.69 -7.40
N THR A 20 -5.51 -5.64 -6.46
CA THR A 20 -5.20 -7.05 -6.74
C THR A 20 -6.20 -7.68 -7.70
N ARG A 21 -7.49 -7.36 -7.57
CA ARG A 21 -8.55 -7.85 -8.48
C ARG A 21 -8.34 -7.34 -9.91
N ILE A 22 -8.04 -6.05 -10.08
CA ILE A 22 -7.89 -5.42 -11.39
C ILE A 22 -6.59 -5.87 -12.08
N PHE A 23 -5.45 -5.82 -11.38
CA PHE A 23 -4.15 -6.11 -11.98
C PHE A 23 -3.94 -7.60 -12.32
N ASN A 24 -4.71 -8.50 -11.74
CA ASN A 24 -4.70 -9.93 -12.08
C ASN A 24 -5.79 -10.33 -13.09
N ALA A 25 -6.69 -9.43 -13.46
CA ALA A 25 -7.74 -9.73 -14.41
C ALA A 25 -7.22 -9.70 -15.85
N LYS A 26 -7.79 -10.57 -16.71
CA LYS A 26 -7.58 -10.50 -18.16
C LYS A 26 -8.42 -9.34 -18.70
N LEU A 27 -7.77 -8.21 -19.00
CA LEU A 27 -8.40 -6.95 -19.40
C LEU A 27 -7.92 -6.52 -20.80
N SER A 28 -8.82 -5.97 -21.61
CA SER A 28 -8.43 -5.34 -22.88
C SER A 28 -7.93 -3.92 -22.72
N ASN A 29 -8.34 -3.23 -21.64
CA ASN A 29 -7.84 -1.91 -21.29
C ASN A 29 -6.72 -2.01 -20.24
N SER A 30 -5.89 -0.97 -20.17
CA SER A 30 -4.83 -0.87 -19.16
C SER A 30 -5.41 -1.04 -17.74
N PRO A 31 -4.89 -1.99 -16.93
CA PRO A 31 -5.30 -2.15 -15.54
C PRO A 31 -5.18 -0.86 -14.73
N LYS A 32 -4.16 -0.03 -15.01
CA LYS A 32 -3.99 1.29 -14.39
C LYS A 32 -5.14 2.24 -14.70
N HIS A 33 -5.62 2.23 -15.95
CA HIS A 33 -6.73 3.08 -16.38
C HIS A 33 -8.05 2.63 -15.73
N ILE A 34 -8.31 1.32 -15.68
CA ILE A 34 -9.48 0.78 -15.01
C ILE A 34 -9.44 1.09 -13.50
N TYR A 35 -8.29 0.87 -12.85
CA TYR A 35 -8.11 1.19 -11.43
C TYR A 35 -8.41 2.66 -11.14
N ALA A 36 -7.81 3.58 -11.91
CA ALA A 36 -8.04 5.01 -11.73
C ALA A 36 -9.52 5.41 -11.90
N LEU A 37 -10.23 4.82 -12.86
CA LEU A 37 -11.65 5.08 -13.07
C LEU A 37 -12.51 4.55 -11.90
N VAL A 38 -12.28 3.32 -11.47
CA VAL A 38 -13.08 2.68 -10.42
C VAL A 38 -12.84 3.33 -9.05
N ILE A 39 -11.59 3.57 -8.66
CA ILE A 39 -11.26 4.20 -7.37
C ILE A 39 -11.85 5.61 -7.29
N SER A 40 -11.76 6.38 -8.37
CA SER A 40 -12.31 7.74 -8.38
C SER A 40 -13.84 7.77 -8.36
N ALA A 41 -14.50 6.79 -8.99
CA ALA A 41 -15.95 6.64 -8.87
C ALA A 41 -16.37 6.22 -7.44
N LEU A 42 -15.61 5.33 -6.79
CA LEU A 42 -15.85 4.94 -5.40
C LEU A 42 -15.67 6.11 -4.42
N LYS A 43 -14.70 6.99 -4.67
CA LYS A 43 -14.48 8.22 -3.89
C LYS A 43 -15.76 9.05 -3.74
N TYR A 44 -16.54 9.20 -4.81
CA TYR A 44 -17.81 9.95 -4.81
C TYR A 44 -19.07 9.07 -4.77
N LYS A 45 -18.96 7.81 -4.34
CA LYS A 45 -20.03 6.79 -4.42
C LYS A 45 -21.37 7.28 -3.88
N GLU A 46 -21.39 7.92 -2.71
CA GLU A 46 -22.62 8.38 -2.07
C GLU A 46 -23.34 9.47 -2.89
N TYR A 47 -22.58 10.43 -3.40
CA TYR A 47 -23.09 11.50 -4.25
C TYR A 47 -23.57 10.97 -5.60
N ILE A 48 -22.81 10.05 -6.19
CA ILE A 48 -23.18 9.40 -7.45
C ILE A 48 -24.48 8.62 -7.29
N HIS A 49 -24.62 7.79 -6.25
CA HIS A 49 -25.87 7.07 -5.98
C HIS A 49 -27.03 8.02 -5.69
N HIS A 50 -26.80 9.12 -4.97
CA HIS A 50 -27.81 10.15 -4.75
C HIS A 50 -28.32 10.72 -6.08
N ILE A 51 -27.41 11.08 -7.00
CA ILE A 51 -27.76 11.61 -8.32
C ILE A 51 -28.51 10.56 -9.14
N ILE A 52 -28.03 9.32 -9.21
CA ILE A 52 -28.71 8.23 -9.94
C ILE A 52 -30.15 8.06 -9.47
N LYS A 53 -30.37 8.07 -8.15
CA LYS A 53 -31.69 7.92 -7.53
C LYS A 53 -32.58 9.14 -7.78
N LYS A 54 -32.10 10.35 -7.51
CA LYS A 54 -32.92 11.58 -7.62
C LYS A 54 -33.19 11.98 -9.07
N ALA A 55 -32.22 11.76 -9.97
CA ALA A 55 -32.43 11.92 -11.41
C ALA A 55 -33.16 10.72 -12.03
N ARG A 56 -33.59 9.72 -11.24
CA ARG A 56 -34.33 8.51 -11.66
C ARG A 56 -33.76 7.87 -12.94
N LEU A 57 -32.44 7.72 -13.00
CA LEU A 57 -31.77 7.27 -14.23
C LEU A 57 -32.13 5.84 -14.61
N LYS A 58 -32.31 4.94 -13.63
CA LYS A 58 -32.77 3.56 -13.86
C LYS A 58 -34.18 3.46 -14.44
N GLU A 59 -35.00 4.48 -14.22
CA GLU A 59 -36.38 4.54 -14.71
C GLU A 59 -36.48 5.19 -16.09
N ALA A 60 -35.40 5.83 -16.58
CA ALA A 60 -35.40 6.48 -17.87
C ALA A 60 -35.65 5.44 -18.99
N PRO A 61 -36.61 5.66 -19.91
CA PRO A 61 -37.07 4.62 -20.85
C PRO A 61 -35.94 3.94 -21.63
N GLU A 62 -35.03 4.72 -22.22
CA GLU A 62 -33.92 4.20 -23.03
C GLU A 62 -32.88 3.45 -22.19
N LEU A 63 -32.56 3.93 -20.98
CA LEU A 63 -31.62 3.26 -20.08
C LEU A 63 -32.20 1.95 -19.53
N LYS A 64 -33.50 1.94 -19.21
CA LYS A 64 -34.24 0.76 -18.78
C LYS A 64 -34.33 -0.28 -19.90
N LYS A 65 -34.64 0.15 -21.13
CA LYS A 65 -34.69 -0.70 -22.33
C LYS A 65 -33.35 -1.37 -22.61
N LEU A 66 -32.25 -0.62 -22.45
CA LEU A 66 -30.88 -1.12 -22.63
C LEU A 66 -30.35 -1.94 -21.43
N LYS A 67 -31.14 -2.09 -20.36
CA LYS A 67 -30.76 -2.82 -19.13
C LYS A 67 -29.41 -2.35 -18.55
N VAL A 68 -29.19 -1.03 -18.54
CA VAL A 68 -27.93 -0.45 -18.03
C VAL A 68 -27.84 -0.70 -16.51
N SER A 69 -26.76 -1.34 -16.08
CA SER A 69 -26.54 -1.65 -14.66
C SER A 69 -26.32 -0.38 -13.82
N GLU A 70 -26.56 -0.47 -12.52
CA GLU A 70 -26.23 0.66 -11.61
C GLU A 70 -24.75 0.95 -11.58
N SER A 71 -23.91 -0.10 -11.55
CA SER A 71 -22.46 0.02 -11.57
C SER A 71 -21.98 0.76 -12.82
N LEU A 72 -22.53 0.43 -13.99
CA LEU A 72 -22.23 1.13 -15.23
C LEU A 72 -22.68 2.60 -15.18
N LEU A 73 -23.88 2.89 -14.68
CA LEU A 73 -24.34 4.27 -14.46
C LEU A 73 -23.39 5.03 -13.53
N SER A 74 -22.93 4.42 -12.44
CA SER A 74 -22.02 5.08 -11.49
C SER A 74 -20.72 5.54 -12.14
N LEU A 75 -20.12 4.71 -13.01
CA LEU A 75 -18.91 5.11 -13.74
C LEU A 75 -19.17 6.22 -14.76
N LEU A 76 -20.31 6.18 -15.45
CA LEU A 76 -20.68 7.20 -16.44
C LEU A 76 -21.00 8.54 -15.77
N VAL A 77 -21.71 8.52 -14.63
CA VAL A 77 -21.99 9.71 -13.82
C VAL A 77 -20.69 10.31 -13.29
N TYR A 78 -19.76 9.48 -12.79
CA TYR A 78 -18.44 9.95 -12.35
C TYR A 78 -17.71 10.69 -13.49
N ASP A 79 -17.50 10.05 -14.64
CA ASP A 79 -16.72 10.66 -15.73
C ASP A 79 -17.40 11.92 -16.30
N PHE A 80 -18.74 11.94 -16.32
CA PHE A 80 -19.51 13.06 -16.85
C PHE A 80 -19.56 14.26 -15.90
N LEU A 81 -19.76 14.04 -14.60
CA LEU A 81 -20.01 15.11 -13.64
C LEU A 81 -18.82 15.42 -12.73
N PHE A 82 -18.05 14.40 -12.32
CA PHE A 82 -17.03 14.52 -11.27
C PHE A 82 -15.60 14.56 -11.81
N SER A 83 -15.34 13.99 -12.99
CA SER A 83 -14.00 14.06 -13.58
C SER A 83 -13.66 15.47 -14.06
N ALA A 84 -12.39 15.85 -13.97
CA ALA A 84 -11.89 17.14 -14.46
C ALA A 84 -12.15 17.37 -15.96
N LYS A 85 -12.31 16.29 -16.75
CA LYS A 85 -12.58 16.37 -18.19
C LYS A 85 -14.07 16.50 -18.51
N GLY A 86 -14.97 16.19 -17.56
CA GLY A 86 -16.42 16.25 -17.74
C GLY A 86 -16.96 15.48 -18.94
N ARG A 87 -16.29 14.39 -19.34
CA ARG A 87 -16.59 13.69 -20.60
C ARG A 87 -16.52 12.18 -20.48
N ILE A 88 -17.50 11.54 -21.08
CA ILE A 88 -17.57 10.08 -21.21
C ILE A 88 -16.64 9.63 -22.34
N GLN A 89 -15.69 8.76 -22.00
CA GLN A 89 -14.67 8.16 -22.88
C GLN A 89 -15.23 7.03 -23.78
N LEU A 90 -16.54 6.79 -23.73
CA LEU A 90 -17.23 5.86 -24.62
C LEU A 90 -17.38 6.52 -25.98
N GLY A 91 -17.07 5.78 -27.05
CA GLY A 91 -17.33 6.20 -28.42
C GLY A 91 -18.83 6.30 -28.74
N LYS A 92 -19.19 6.30 -30.02
CA LYS A 92 -20.60 6.22 -30.45
C LYS A 92 -21.19 4.89 -29.96
N HIS A 93 -22.19 4.95 -29.09
CA HIS A 93 -22.79 3.77 -28.45
C HIS A 93 -24.18 4.10 -27.90
N PRO A 94 -25.20 3.23 -28.07
CA PRO A 94 -26.57 3.50 -27.63
C PRO A 94 -26.69 3.87 -26.14
N VAL A 95 -25.90 3.21 -25.28
CA VAL A 95 -25.85 3.53 -23.84
C VAL A 95 -25.39 4.97 -23.59
N LYS A 96 -24.43 5.48 -24.38
CA LYS A 96 -23.95 6.88 -24.23
C LYS A 96 -25.06 7.86 -24.59
N ASP A 97 -25.75 7.60 -25.70
CA ASP A 97 -26.81 8.48 -26.19
C ASP A 97 -28.00 8.50 -25.21
N ALA A 98 -28.42 7.32 -24.74
CA ALA A 98 -29.45 7.17 -23.70
C ALA A 98 -29.06 7.85 -22.37
N PHE A 99 -27.79 7.77 -21.97
CA PHE A 99 -27.28 8.44 -20.78
C PHE A 99 -27.30 9.96 -20.94
N LEU A 100 -26.75 10.48 -22.05
CA LEU A 100 -26.65 11.92 -22.31
C LEU A 100 -28.01 12.59 -22.53
N ALA A 101 -29.04 11.85 -22.95
CA ALA A 101 -30.42 12.33 -22.98
C ALA A 101 -30.91 12.81 -21.60
N ASN A 102 -30.30 12.34 -20.51
CA ASN A 102 -30.65 12.71 -19.14
C ASN A 102 -29.73 13.79 -18.53
N LYS A 103 -28.86 14.44 -19.34
CA LYS A 103 -27.82 15.38 -18.85
C LYS A 103 -28.35 16.50 -17.97
N THR A 104 -29.49 17.10 -18.32
CA THR A 104 -30.04 18.26 -17.59
C THR A 104 -30.48 17.87 -16.19
N ARG A 105 -31.11 16.70 -16.03
CA ARG A 105 -31.55 16.16 -14.74
C ARG A 105 -30.36 15.88 -13.82
N MET A 106 -29.31 15.29 -14.39
CA MET A 106 -28.07 15.00 -13.66
C MET A 106 -27.37 16.26 -13.15
N HIS A 107 -27.24 17.30 -14.00
CA HIS A 107 -26.67 18.58 -13.58
C HIS A 107 -27.51 19.28 -12.51
N ALA A 108 -28.83 19.24 -12.63
CA ALA A 108 -29.73 19.83 -11.62
C ALA A 108 -29.53 19.19 -10.24
N GLU A 109 -29.42 17.86 -10.18
CA GLU A 109 -29.17 17.16 -8.91
C GLU A 109 -27.76 17.44 -8.34
N LEU A 110 -26.74 17.59 -9.19
CA LEU A 110 -25.41 18.01 -8.74
C LEU A 110 -25.41 19.43 -8.16
N ILE A 111 -26.12 20.37 -8.78
CA ILE A 111 -26.27 21.75 -8.27
C ILE A 111 -26.94 21.74 -6.90
N LYS A 112 -28.03 20.96 -6.73
CA LYS A 112 -28.70 20.81 -5.43
C LYS A 112 -27.77 20.22 -4.37
N LEU A 113 -26.94 19.24 -4.73
CA LEU A 113 -25.93 18.69 -3.82
C LEU A 113 -24.91 19.77 -3.38
N LYS A 114 -24.36 20.54 -4.33
CA LYS A 114 -23.42 21.62 -4.00
C LYS A 114 -24.04 22.66 -3.07
N LEU A 115 -25.29 23.06 -3.31
CA LEU A 115 -26.03 23.98 -2.43
C LEU A 115 -26.26 23.39 -1.04
N LYS A 116 -26.67 22.11 -0.97
CA LYS A 116 -26.88 21.40 0.30
C LYS A 116 -25.63 21.38 1.16
N HIS A 117 -24.47 21.13 0.55
CA HIS A 117 -23.19 21.07 1.24
C HIS A 117 -22.49 22.44 1.35
N LYS A 118 -23.08 23.52 0.82
CA LYS A 118 -22.54 24.88 0.81
C LYS A 118 -21.16 24.99 0.13
N VAL A 119 -20.95 24.23 -0.93
CA VAL A 119 -19.68 24.15 -1.67
C VAL A 119 -19.78 24.74 -3.07
N LYS A 120 -18.68 25.28 -3.60
CA LYS A 120 -18.61 25.82 -4.96
C LYS A 120 -18.12 24.77 -5.96
N SER A 121 -17.08 24.03 -5.59
CA SER A 121 -16.48 23.00 -6.43
C SER A 121 -16.89 21.60 -5.98
N ILE A 122 -16.61 20.60 -6.83
CA ILE A 122 -16.77 19.19 -6.48
C ILE A 122 -15.67 18.76 -5.51
N ALA A 123 -14.48 19.36 -5.62
CA ALA A 123 -13.34 19.07 -4.76
C ALA A 123 -13.59 19.46 -3.29
N ASP A 124 -14.55 20.37 -3.04
CA ASP A 124 -14.91 20.80 -1.68
C ASP A 124 -16.03 19.93 -1.06
N LEU A 125 -16.61 18.96 -1.81
CA LEU A 125 -17.66 18.09 -1.27
C LEU A 125 -17.08 17.25 -0.12
N PRO A 126 -17.72 17.22 1.07
CA PRO A 126 -17.20 16.47 2.20
C PRO A 126 -17.24 14.98 1.88
N LEU A 127 -16.13 14.27 2.00
CA LEU A 127 -16.13 12.82 1.85
C LEU A 127 -16.19 12.14 3.23
N LYS A 128 -16.58 10.87 3.29
CA LYS A 128 -16.48 10.11 4.55
C LYS A 128 -15.04 10.18 5.04
N SER A 129 -14.87 10.32 6.36
CA SER A 129 -13.55 10.36 7.00
C SER A 129 -12.65 9.22 6.49
N GLY A 130 -11.49 9.55 5.91
CA GLY A 130 -10.58 8.60 5.26
C GLY A 130 -10.70 8.50 3.73
N LEU A 131 -11.63 9.21 3.08
CA LEU A 131 -11.76 9.29 1.60
C LEU A 131 -11.23 10.59 0.99
N ASP A 132 -11.07 11.66 1.79
CA ASP A 132 -10.56 12.97 1.33
C ASP A 132 -9.03 12.94 1.06
N ASP A 133 -8.30 12.10 1.78
CA ASP A 133 -6.83 12.18 1.93
C ASP A 133 -6.07 11.07 1.15
N ASP A 134 -6.54 10.75 -0.06
CA ASP A 134 -6.15 9.53 -0.79
C ASP A 134 -4.95 9.67 -1.74
N GLU A 135 -4.34 10.85 -1.83
CA GLU A 135 -2.96 10.94 -2.31
C GLU A 135 -2.09 11.11 -1.08
N THR A 136 -1.21 10.14 -0.81
CA THR A 136 -0.14 10.34 0.18
C THR A 136 0.50 11.68 -0.14
N PRO A 137 0.46 12.70 0.73
CA PRO A 137 0.89 14.06 0.40
C PRO A 137 2.37 14.06 -0.02
N VAL A 138 3.09 13.03 0.39
CA VAL A 138 4.50 12.83 0.16
C VAL A 138 4.74 11.43 -0.40
N ARG A 139 5.52 11.35 -1.47
CA ARG A 139 6.12 10.12 -1.93
C ARG A 139 7.46 9.93 -1.24
N TRP A 140 7.53 8.92 -0.39
CA TRP A 140 8.74 8.54 0.30
C TRP A 140 9.68 7.71 -0.58
N ILE A 141 10.96 8.07 -0.56
CA ILE A 141 12.03 7.41 -1.29
C ILE A 141 13.21 7.16 -0.35
N ARG A 142 13.78 5.96 -0.40
CA ARG A 142 14.98 5.60 0.35
C ARG A 142 16.14 5.42 -0.62
N ILE A 143 17.27 6.06 -0.33
CA ILE A 143 18.52 5.81 -1.08
C ILE A 143 19.01 4.42 -0.73
N ASN A 144 19.36 3.64 -1.76
CA ASN A 144 19.87 2.30 -1.61
C ASN A 144 21.39 2.31 -1.36
N THR A 145 21.76 2.37 -0.08
CA THR A 145 23.16 2.38 0.39
C THR A 145 23.94 1.10 0.12
N ILE A 146 23.28 0.03 -0.33
CA ILE A 146 23.96 -1.18 -0.84
C ILE A 146 24.76 -0.83 -2.11
N LYS A 147 24.25 0.10 -2.94
CA LYS A 147 24.79 0.44 -4.25
C LYS A 147 25.52 1.78 -4.28
N ILE A 148 25.06 2.77 -3.52
CA ILE A 148 25.55 4.13 -3.62
C ILE A 148 25.37 4.88 -2.30
N SER A 149 26.38 5.66 -1.88
CA SER A 149 26.25 6.56 -0.73
C SER A 149 25.32 7.73 -1.05
N ALA A 150 24.71 8.34 -0.03
CA ALA A 150 23.84 9.50 -0.23
C ALA A 150 24.58 10.66 -0.94
N GLU A 151 25.84 10.92 -0.56
CA GLU A 151 26.66 11.95 -1.19
C GLU A 151 26.88 11.67 -2.69
N ALA A 152 27.30 10.44 -3.04
CA ALA A 152 27.50 10.04 -4.43
C ALA A 152 26.18 10.04 -5.23
N PHE A 153 25.06 9.73 -4.57
CA PHE A 153 23.73 9.74 -5.18
C PHE A 153 23.34 11.12 -5.68
N PHE A 154 23.42 12.15 -4.83
CA PHE A 154 23.09 13.52 -5.23
C PHE A 154 24.10 14.08 -6.25
N LYS A 155 25.38 13.72 -6.18
CA LYS A 155 26.36 14.09 -7.22
C LYS A 155 26.04 13.47 -8.59
N LYS A 156 25.59 12.20 -8.61
CA LYS A 156 25.32 11.45 -9.83
C LYS A 156 24.00 11.84 -10.49
N HIS A 157 22.96 12.11 -9.69
CA HIS A 157 21.60 12.27 -10.19
C HIS A 157 21.10 13.71 -10.06
N LYS A 158 21.33 14.51 -11.12
CA LYS A 158 20.90 15.91 -11.21
C LYS A 158 19.43 16.14 -10.82
N PHE A 159 18.54 15.25 -11.25
CA PHE A 159 17.12 15.30 -10.91
C PHE A 159 16.86 15.49 -9.41
N PHE A 160 17.61 14.80 -8.53
CA PHE A 160 17.44 14.93 -7.08
C PHE A 160 18.23 16.09 -6.50
N ALA A 161 19.37 16.43 -7.09
CA ALA A 161 20.22 17.55 -6.65
C ALA A 161 19.59 18.93 -6.91
N GLU A 162 18.73 19.02 -7.93
CA GLU A 162 18.02 20.24 -8.31
C GLU A 162 16.74 20.47 -7.49
N LEU A 163 16.29 19.48 -6.69
CA LEU A 163 15.15 19.65 -5.79
C LEU A 163 15.52 20.59 -4.64
N LYS A 164 14.65 21.56 -4.35
CA LYS A 164 14.84 22.52 -3.28
C LYS A 164 14.51 21.88 -1.92
N PRO A 165 15.43 21.93 -0.95
CA PRO A 165 15.19 21.36 0.38
C PRO A 165 14.11 22.13 1.15
N VAL A 166 13.35 21.40 1.97
CA VAL A 166 12.38 21.94 2.94
C VAL A 166 12.60 21.32 4.31
N GLU A 167 12.17 22.00 5.37
CA GLU A 167 12.38 21.59 6.77
C GLU A 167 11.27 20.65 7.28
N SER A 168 10.09 20.70 6.67
CA SER A 168 8.97 19.80 6.97
C SER A 168 8.44 19.14 5.71
N PHE A 169 8.07 17.87 5.83
CA PHE A 169 7.40 17.15 4.74
C PHE A 169 6.03 17.75 4.39
N SER A 170 5.41 18.51 5.29
CA SER A 170 4.15 19.24 5.04
C SER A 170 4.31 20.39 4.04
N GLU A 171 5.55 20.86 3.80
CA GLU A 171 5.85 21.90 2.82
C GLU A 171 5.88 21.38 1.38
N ILE A 172 5.83 20.05 1.18
CA ILE A 172 5.80 19.43 -0.15
C ILE A 172 4.40 19.59 -0.76
N THR A 173 4.09 20.81 -1.21
CA THR A 173 2.79 21.15 -1.83
C THR A 173 2.83 21.08 -3.35
N GLU A 174 4.02 21.08 -3.96
CA GLU A 174 4.22 21.03 -5.40
C GLU A 174 5.53 20.31 -5.79
N PRO A 175 5.69 19.90 -7.07
CA PRO A 175 6.95 19.38 -7.59
C PRO A 175 8.12 20.35 -7.43
N GLY A 176 9.33 19.82 -7.32
CA GLY A 176 10.56 20.59 -7.15
C GLY A 176 11.06 20.68 -5.70
N LEU A 177 10.36 20.09 -4.74
CA LEU A 177 10.70 20.11 -3.32
C LEU A 177 11.16 18.74 -2.81
N ILE A 178 12.11 18.73 -1.88
CA ILE A 178 12.60 17.53 -1.22
C ILE A 178 12.73 17.74 0.30
N TYR A 179 12.17 16.83 1.07
CA TYR A 179 12.35 16.75 2.52
C TYR A 179 13.33 15.62 2.85
N LYS A 180 14.24 15.83 3.79
CA LYS A 180 15.09 14.77 4.35
C LYS A 180 14.52 14.36 5.70
N ASP A 181 14.24 13.06 5.88
CA ASP A 181 13.68 12.58 7.14
C ASP A 181 14.68 12.75 8.29
N THR A 182 14.19 13.26 9.41
CA THR A 182 15.00 13.52 10.61
C THR A 182 15.18 12.28 11.48
N ILE A 183 14.34 11.25 11.32
CA ILE A 183 14.37 10.03 12.12
C ILE A 183 15.03 8.91 11.33
N ILE A 184 14.64 8.73 10.07
CA ILE A 184 15.05 7.60 9.25
C ILE A 184 16.18 8.02 8.31
N GLN A 185 17.38 7.48 8.54
CA GLN A 185 18.53 7.78 7.71
C GLN A 185 18.28 7.42 6.24
N ASN A 186 18.74 8.29 5.34
CA ASN A 186 18.66 8.11 3.88
C ASN A 186 17.24 8.04 3.32
N LEU A 187 16.22 8.45 4.09
CA LEU A 187 14.85 8.59 3.63
C LEU A 187 14.57 10.05 3.26
N PHE A 188 13.87 10.23 2.14
CA PHE A 188 13.48 11.54 1.64
C PHE A 188 12.02 11.53 1.21
N GLY A 189 11.34 12.67 1.37
CA GLY A 189 10.01 12.94 0.85
C GLY A 189 10.09 13.80 -0.40
N ILE A 190 9.34 13.45 -1.44
CA ILE A 190 9.17 14.27 -2.65
C ILE A 190 7.69 14.33 -3.04
N HIS A 191 7.32 15.25 -3.92
CA HIS A 191 5.94 15.36 -4.37
C HIS A 191 5.51 14.13 -5.21
N PRO A 192 4.29 13.55 -5.03
CA PRO A 192 3.84 12.36 -5.77
C PRO A 192 3.82 12.49 -7.29
N ARG A 193 3.66 13.71 -7.81
CA ARG A 193 3.72 14.02 -9.25
C ARG A 193 5.12 13.97 -9.87
N GLU A 194 6.16 13.82 -9.07
CA GLU A 194 7.52 13.68 -9.58
C GLU A 194 7.67 12.43 -10.46
N LYS A 195 8.41 12.57 -11.58
CA LYS A 195 8.65 11.51 -12.56
C LYS A 195 9.76 10.54 -12.13
N LEU A 196 9.70 10.10 -10.89
CA LEU A 196 10.70 9.26 -10.24
C LEU A 196 10.95 7.94 -10.99
N THR A 197 9.90 7.24 -11.41
CA THR A 197 10.02 5.88 -11.96
C THR A 197 10.71 5.81 -13.32
N SER A 198 10.81 6.94 -14.02
CA SER A 198 11.57 7.06 -15.29
C SER A 198 13.03 7.46 -15.09
N THR A 199 13.46 7.79 -13.86
CA THR A 199 14.84 8.17 -13.59
C THR A 199 15.77 6.96 -13.66
N SER A 200 17.02 7.18 -14.08
CA SER A 200 18.07 6.16 -14.05
C SER A 200 18.31 5.65 -12.62
N ALA A 201 18.23 6.51 -11.61
CA ALA A 201 18.30 6.13 -10.20
C ALA A 201 17.30 5.01 -9.84
N TYR A 202 16.02 5.19 -10.22
CA TYR A 202 14.99 4.19 -9.91
C TYR A 202 15.17 2.93 -10.77
N ILE A 203 15.45 3.07 -12.06
CA ILE A 203 15.65 1.94 -12.98
C ILE A 203 16.82 1.07 -12.53
N ASN A 204 17.92 1.71 -12.12
CA ASN A 204 19.11 1.04 -11.62
C ASN A 204 18.99 0.56 -10.17
N GLY A 205 17.88 0.81 -9.47
CA GLY A 205 17.70 0.38 -8.08
C GLY A 205 18.58 1.12 -7.07
N GLU A 206 19.05 2.32 -7.41
CA GLU A 206 19.81 3.20 -6.52
C GLU A 206 18.90 4.01 -5.57
N VAL A 207 17.61 4.08 -5.90
CA VAL A 207 16.55 4.61 -5.04
C VAL A 207 15.36 3.66 -5.04
N ILE A 208 14.72 3.50 -3.88
CA ILE A 208 13.60 2.59 -3.64
C ILE A 208 12.41 3.39 -3.13
N ILE A 209 11.21 3.15 -3.69
CA ILE A 209 9.97 3.74 -3.18
C ILE A 209 9.52 2.90 -1.99
N GLN A 210 9.52 3.50 -0.81
CA GLN A 210 9.16 2.84 0.44
C GLN A 210 8.53 3.85 1.37
N ASP A 211 7.32 3.54 1.84
CA ASP A 211 6.62 4.37 2.81
C ASP A 211 7.46 4.56 4.09
N ARG A 212 7.34 5.74 4.71
CA ARG A 212 8.07 6.12 5.92
C ARG A 212 7.85 5.11 7.06
N ALA A 213 6.60 4.71 7.32
CA ALA A 213 6.29 3.75 8.37
C ALA A 213 6.96 2.38 8.10
N SER A 214 7.02 1.98 6.83
CA SER A 214 7.66 0.73 6.42
C SER A 214 9.19 0.72 6.58
N CYS A 215 9.82 1.84 6.92
CA CYS A 215 11.26 1.92 7.16
C CYS A 215 11.64 1.70 8.65
N PHE A 216 10.72 1.90 9.59
CA PHE A 216 10.98 1.73 11.02
C PHE A 216 11.47 0.35 11.44
N PRO A 217 11.02 -0.79 10.87
CA PRO A 217 11.46 -2.10 11.34
C PRO A 217 12.97 -2.31 11.24
N GLY A 218 13.58 -1.81 10.17
CA GLY A 218 15.04 -1.82 10.03
C GLY A 218 15.70 -0.90 11.07
N GLN A 219 15.19 0.32 11.23
CA GLN A 219 15.73 1.26 12.23
C GLN A 219 15.65 0.71 13.66
N ILE A 220 14.55 0.05 14.03
CA ILE A 220 14.35 -0.54 15.36
C ILE A 220 15.22 -1.79 15.54
N LEU A 221 15.37 -2.62 14.51
CA LEU A 221 16.21 -3.82 14.62
C LEU A 221 17.69 -3.44 14.81
N PHE A 222 18.15 -2.40 14.13
CA PHE A 222 19.55 -1.94 14.09
C PHE A 222 19.78 -0.62 14.85
N ASP A 223 19.00 -0.36 15.91
CA ASP A 223 19.03 0.89 16.68
C ASP A 223 20.25 1.01 17.61
N ASP A 224 20.73 -0.11 18.13
CA ASP A 224 21.89 -0.19 19.02
C ASP A 224 23.14 -0.70 18.26
N PRO A 225 24.18 0.14 18.07
CA PRO A 225 25.44 -0.28 17.45
C PRO A 225 26.19 -1.39 18.20
N GLN A 226 25.91 -1.59 19.50
CA GLN A 226 26.53 -2.66 20.30
C GLN A 226 25.79 -4.00 20.13
N ASP A 227 24.52 -3.98 19.71
CA ASP A 227 23.71 -5.16 19.42
C ASP A 227 23.81 -5.54 17.93
N VAL A 228 24.98 -6.02 17.51
CA VAL A 228 25.23 -6.34 16.09
C VAL A 228 24.41 -7.55 15.64
N HIS A 229 23.63 -7.36 14.56
CA HIS A 229 22.86 -8.41 13.90
C HIS A 229 23.38 -8.66 12.47
N SER A 230 24.35 -9.56 12.27
CA SER A 230 24.88 -9.84 10.92
C SER A 230 23.96 -10.72 10.08
N GLN A 231 23.28 -11.69 10.72
CA GLN A 231 22.37 -12.62 10.05
C GLN A 231 20.94 -12.42 10.55
N VAL A 232 20.05 -12.05 9.64
CA VAL A 232 18.66 -11.69 9.98
C VAL A 232 17.64 -12.37 9.08
N ILE A 233 16.42 -12.52 9.59
CA ILE A 233 15.28 -13.04 8.83
C ILE A 233 14.26 -11.93 8.55
N ASP A 234 13.73 -11.90 7.33
CA ASP A 234 12.46 -11.26 6.98
C ASP A 234 11.43 -12.37 6.71
N ALA A 235 10.49 -12.57 7.65
CA ALA A 235 9.60 -13.72 7.69
C ALA A 235 8.51 -13.71 6.59
N THR A 236 8.17 -12.54 6.07
CA THR A 236 7.08 -12.32 5.11
C THR A 236 7.45 -11.21 4.13
N ALA A 237 8.47 -11.53 3.34
CA ALA A 237 9.36 -10.54 2.74
C ALA A 237 8.80 -9.79 1.53
N ALA A 238 7.87 -10.36 0.75
CA ALA A 238 7.50 -9.72 -0.51
C ALA A 238 6.70 -8.41 -0.30
N PRO A 239 6.93 -7.36 -1.10
CA PRO A 239 7.73 -7.35 -2.32
C PRO A 239 9.25 -7.10 -2.13
N GLY A 240 9.75 -6.99 -0.90
CA GLY A 240 11.19 -6.89 -0.61
C GLY A 240 11.65 -5.53 -0.05
N ASN A 241 10.75 -4.60 0.24
CA ASN A 241 11.12 -3.27 0.73
C ASN A 241 11.82 -3.33 2.10
N LYS A 242 11.32 -4.15 3.02
CA LYS A 242 11.90 -4.36 4.36
C LYS A 242 13.19 -5.18 4.26
N THR A 243 13.14 -6.26 3.48
CA THR A 243 14.31 -7.10 3.16
C THR A 243 15.50 -6.29 2.65
N THR A 244 15.30 -5.44 1.64
CA THR A 244 16.37 -4.61 1.06
C THR A 244 16.80 -3.46 1.98
N HIS A 245 15.95 -3.07 2.93
CA HIS A 245 16.35 -2.11 3.97
C HIS A 245 17.23 -2.79 5.01
N ALA A 246 16.82 -3.95 5.54
CA ALA A 246 17.64 -4.77 6.45
C ALA A 246 18.99 -5.12 5.83
N ALA A 247 18.99 -5.49 4.54
CA ALA A 247 20.20 -5.78 3.77
C ALA A 247 21.17 -4.59 3.74
N SER A 248 20.67 -3.36 3.76
CA SER A 248 21.51 -2.16 3.74
C SER A 248 22.25 -1.89 5.06
N PHE A 249 21.77 -2.47 6.17
CA PHE A 249 22.46 -2.44 7.46
C PHE A 249 23.52 -3.54 7.53
N VAL A 250 23.12 -4.79 7.26
CA VAL A 250 24.04 -5.95 7.37
C VAL A 250 25.14 -5.96 6.31
N ALA A 251 24.99 -5.22 5.20
CA ALA A 251 25.99 -5.12 4.13
C ALA A 251 27.35 -4.53 4.56
N ARG A 252 27.47 -4.07 5.81
CA ARG A 252 28.70 -3.57 6.43
C ARG A 252 29.48 -4.68 7.16
N GLU A 253 28.80 -5.78 7.47
CA GLU A 253 29.37 -6.93 8.17
C GLU A 253 29.96 -7.94 7.19
N GLU A 254 31.00 -8.67 7.62
CA GLU A 254 31.71 -9.64 6.78
C GLU A 254 30.82 -10.83 6.39
N ASP A 255 29.99 -11.31 7.32
CA ASP A 255 29.03 -12.40 7.14
C ASP A 255 27.57 -11.92 6.99
N GLY A 256 27.40 -10.65 6.63
CA GLY A 256 26.09 -9.99 6.53
C GLY A 256 25.13 -10.68 5.56
N VAL A 257 23.97 -11.12 6.05
CA VAL A 257 22.98 -11.81 5.23
C VAL A 257 21.53 -11.62 5.71
N VAL A 258 20.62 -11.49 4.75
CA VAL A 258 19.17 -11.48 5.00
C VAL A 258 18.52 -12.71 4.36
N TYR A 259 17.91 -13.57 5.17
CA TYR A 259 17.07 -14.66 4.69
C TYR A 259 15.62 -14.18 4.59
N ALA A 260 15.05 -14.26 3.40
CA ALA A 260 13.77 -13.61 3.09
C ALA A 260 12.74 -14.65 2.65
N PHE A 261 11.69 -14.86 3.44
CA PHE A 261 10.69 -15.89 3.15
C PHE A 261 9.41 -15.29 2.57
N GLU A 262 8.85 -15.94 1.55
CA GLU A 262 7.53 -15.62 1.02
C GLU A 262 6.83 -16.90 0.59
N ARG A 263 5.57 -17.07 1.00
CA ARG A 263 4.77 -18.27 0.72
C ARG A 263 4.07 -18.22 -0.64
N ASP A 264 3.76 -17.04 -1.17
CA ASP A 264 3.04 -16.92 -2.43
C ASP A 264 3.99 -17.00 -3.65
N ASP A 265 3.72 -17.94 -4.56
CA ASP A 265 4.53 -18.20 -5.76
C ASP A 265 4.67 -16.97 -6.69
N LYS A 266 3.67 -16.09 -6.75
CA LYS A 266 3.75 -14.87 -7.59
C LYS A 266 4.55 -13.79 -6.89
N ARG A 267 4.32 -13.60 -5.59
CA ARG A 267 5.00 -12.58 -4.78
C ARG A 267 6.47 -12.91 -4.58
N VAL A 268 6.86 -14.18 -4.46
CA VAL A 268 8.29 -14.54 -4.34
C VAL A 268 9.08 -14.22 -5.61
N LYS A 269 8.45 -14.29 -6.80
CA LYS A 269 9.07 -13.85 -8.06
C LYS A 269 9.32 -12.34 -8.07
N VAL A 270 8.38 -11.56 -7.54
CA VAL A 270 8.55 -10.11 -7.35
C VAL A 270 9.66 -9.83 -6.33
N LEU A 271 9.68 -10.54 -5.21
CA LEU A 271 10.71 -10.43 -4.18
C LEU A 271 12.11 -10.66 -4.79
N LYS A 272 12.31 -11.78 -5.50
CA LYS A 272 13.59 -12.09 -6.17
C LYS A 272 14.04 -10.96 -7.10
N MET A 273 13.15 -10.49 -7.97
CA MET A 273 13.44 -9.38 -8.89
C MET A 273 13.80 -8.08 -8.16
N MET A 274 13.09 -7.73 -7.09
CA MET A 274 13.38 -6.52 -6.31
C MET A 274 14.71 -6.64 -5.54
N CYS A 275 15.00 -7.80 -4.95
CA CYS A 275 16.26 -8.09 -4.28
C CYS A 275 17.43 -8.00 -5.27
N GLU A 276 17.36 -8.68 -6.42
CA GLU A 276 18.39 -8.63 -7.45
C GLU A 276 18.65 -7.20 -7.95
N LYS A 277 17.58 -6.42 -8.15
CA LYS A 277 17.69 -5.01 -8.54
C LYS A 277 18.41 -4.19 -7.47
N ALA A 278 18.08 -4.41 -6.20
CA ALA A 278 18.65 -3.69 -5.06
C ALA A 278 20.11 -4.07 -4.77
N THR A 279 20.48 -5.35 -4.88
CA THR A 279 21.86 -5.80 -4.61
C THR A 279 22.78 -5.64 -5.81
N GLY A 280 22.24 -5.69 -7.03
CA GLY A 280 23.03 -5.80 -8.25
C GLY A 280 23.86 -7.10 -8.29
N LYS A 281 24.82 -7.15 -9.22
CA LYS A 281 25.66 -8.34 -9.44
C LYS A 281 26.71 -8.57 -8.35
N LEU A 282 27.18 -7.51 -7.69
CA LEU A 282 28.32 -7.56 -6.77
C LEU A 282 27.95 -8.13 -5.39
N LYS A 283 26.71 -7.94 -4.93
CA LYS A 283 26.24 -8.35 -3.60
C LYS A 283 25.11 -9.37 -3.66
N LYS A 284 25.14 -10.28 -4.63
CA LYS A 284 24.06 -11.25 -4.90
C LYS A 284 23.78 -12.22 -3.73
N ASN A 285 24.75 -12.44 -2.84
CA ASN A 285 24.61 -13.32 -1.67
C ASN A 285 24.15 -12.57 -0.41
N LEU A 286 23.95 -11.26 -0.47
CA LEU A 286 23.51 -10.46 0.68
C LEU A 286 22.06 -10.78 1.08
N ILE A 287 21.25 -11.25 0.14
CA ILE A 287 19.84 -11.59 0.36
C ILE A 287 19.57 -12.98 -0.23
N HIS A 288 18.91 -13.85 0.53
CA HIS A 288 18.46 -15.17 0.10
C HIS A 288 16.92 -15.25 0.09
N PRO A 289 16.26 -14.89 -1.03
CA PRO A 289 14.82 -15.05 -1.18
C PRO A 289 14.42 -16.53 -1.34
N THR A 290 13.58 -17.00 -0.43
CA THR A 290 13.14 -18.39 -0.31
C THR A 290 11.62 -18.49 -0.44
N HIS A 291 11.16 -19.39 -1.30
CA HIS A 291 9.74 -19.71 -1.43
C HIS A 291 9.36 -20.76 -0.39
N ALA A 292 8.88 -20.33 0.77
CA ALA A 292 8.46 -21.21 1.85
C ALA A 292 7.44 -20.51 2.75
N ASP A 293 6.64 -21.31 3.46
CA ASP A 293 5.91 -20.82 4.62
C ASP A 293 6.90 -20.70 5.79
N PHE A 294 7.15 -19.49 6.27
CA PHE A 294 8.09 -19.25 7.37
C PHE A 294 7.74 -20.08 8.60
N THR A 295 6.45 -20.35 8.88
CA THR A 295 6.04 -21.17 10.04
C THR A 295 6.41 -22.66 9.93
N THR A 296 6.94 -23.09 8.79
CA THR A 296 7.45 -24.45 8.55
C THR A 296 8.97 -24.52 8.50
N VAL A 297 9.65 -23.38 8.59
CA VAL A 297 11.12 -23.32 8.58
C VAL A 297 11.64 -23.83 9.91
N SER A 298 12.62 -24.71 9.90
CA SER A 298 13.24 -25.20 11.14
C SER A 298 14.17 -24.12 11.69
N PRO A 299 14.02 -23.66 12.94
CA PRO A 299 14.96 -22.73 13.55
C PRO A 299 16.39 -23.29 13.63
N ALA A 300 16.53 -24.62 13.68
CA ALA A 300 17.82 -25.31 13.71
C ALA A 300 18.63 -25.17 12.40
N ASP A 301 17.96 -24.91 11.26
CA ASP A 301 18.61 -24.69 9.97
C ASP A 301 19.30 -23.31 9.90
N PHE A 302 18.95 -22.41 10.83
CA PHE A 302 19.43 -21.04 10.88
C PHE A 302 19.96 -20.68 12.29
N PRO A 303 20.98 -21.39 12.82
CA PRO A 303 21.40 -21.28 14.21
C PRO A 303 22.12 -19.96 14.55
N GLN A 304 22.45 -19.15 13.55
CA GLN A 304 23.17 -17.88 13.72
C GLN A 304 22.27 -16.63 13.63
N ILE A 305 20.95 -16.81 13.46
CA ILE A 305 20.03 -15.68 13.36
C ILE A 305 19.91 -15.01 14.73
N THR A 306 20.17 -13.71 14.74
CA THR A 306 20.07 -12.88 15.96
C THR A 306 18.94 -11.86 15.89
N GLY A 307 18.45 -11.53 14.68
CA GLY A 307 17.42 -10.53 14.45
C GLY A 307 16.35 -10.98 13.46
N LEU A 308 15.08 -10.68 13.74
CA LEU A 308 13.97 -11.02 12.84
C LEU A 308 13.02 -9.85 12.63
N ILE A 309 12.54 -9.67 11.40
CA ILE A 309 11.44 -8.78 11.02
C ILE A 309 10.23 -9.65 10.66
N VAL A 310 9.09 -9.37 11.30
CA VAL A 310 7.84 -10.11 11.12
C VAL A 310 6.75 -9.12 10.71
N ASP A 311 6.47 -9.05 9.41
CA ASP A 311 5.44 -8.18 8.78
C ASP A 311 4.30 -9.03 8.16
N PRO A 312 3.52 -9.74 8.98
CA PRO A 312 2.57 -10.73 8.48
C PRO A 312 1.38 -10.08 7.79
N SER A 313 0.61 -10.93 7.08
CA SER A 313 -0.70 -10.53 6.55
C SER A 313 -1.58 -9.95 7.67
N CYS A 314 -2.13 -8.78 7.40
CA CYS A 314 -3.04 -8.05 8.29
C CYS A 314 -4.21 -7.45 7.50
N SER A 315 -5.15 -6.82 8.19
CA SER A 315 -6.30 -6.14 7.59
C SER A 315 -5.89 -5.05 6.60
N GLY A 316 -4.73 -4.41 6.80
CA GLY A 316 -4.22 -3.29 6.01
C GLY A 316 -5.07 -2.02 6.15
N SER A 317 -5.80 -1.88 7.25
CA SER A 317 -6.70 -0.76 7.53
C SER A 317 -5.99 0.59 7.69
N GLY A 318 -4.67 0.59 7.93
CA GLY A 318 -3.83 1.79 7.98
C GLY A 318 -3.21 2.20 6.64
N ILE A 319 -3.46 1.47 5.54
CA ILE A 319 -2.92 1.84 4.22
C ILE A 319 -3.83 2.89 3.56
N PHE A 320 -3.25 4.02 3.13
CA PHE A 320 -3.93 5.03 2.32
C PHE A 320 -4.66 4.40 1.11
N GLY A 321 -5.92 4.76 0.90
CA GLY A 321 -6.77 4.27 -0.18
C GLY A 321 -7.51 2.97 0.07
N ARG A 322 -7.13 2.22 1.11
CA ARG A 322 -7.86 1.01 1.51
C ARG A 322 -9.27 1.33 1.99
N ALA A 323 -9.44 2.47 2.69
CA ALA A 323 -10.74 2.97 3.12
C ALA A 323 -11.73 3.20 1.94
N ILE A 324 -11.21 3.63 0.77
CA ILE A 324 -12.02 3.80 -0.45
C ILE A 324 -12.44 2.43 -1.02
N GLU A 325 -11.51 1.47 -1.04
CA GLU A 325 -11.82 0.09 -1.46
C GLU A 325 -12.87 -0.57 -0.54
N ASP A 326 -12.81 -0.29 0.76
CA ASP A 326 -13.71 -0.87 1.75
C ASP A 326 -15.07 -0.17 1.80
N ALA A 327 -15.18 1.14 1.56
CA ALA A 327 -16.45 1.88 1.44
C ALA A 327 -17.40 1.31 0.35
N GLY A 328 -16.87 0.49 -0.56
CA GLY A 328 -17.65 -0.31 -1.50
C GLY A 328 -18.64 -1.31 -0.87
N GLN A 329 -18.44 -1.74 0.38
CA GLN A 329 -18.91 -3.05 0.88
C GLN A 329 -19.99 -3.01 2.00
N GLU A 330 -20.79 -1.94 2.13
CA GLU A 330 -21.54 -1.59 3.36
C GLU A 330 -22.67 -2.51 3.89
N GLN A 331 -23.12 -3.59 3.23
CA GLN A 331 -24.39 -4.25 3.62
C GLN A 331 -24.28 -5.51 4.53
N ALA A 332 -23.09 -5.98 4.92
CA ALA A 332 -22.94 -7.18 5.77
C ALA A 332 -21.68 -7.18 6.68
N LYS A 333 -21.23 -6.02 7.14
CA LYS A 333 -19.84 -5.82 7.57
C LYS A 333 -19.45 -6.19 9.00
N GLU A 334 -20.23 -5.86 10.02
CA GLU A 334 -19.66 -5.79 11.38
C GLU A 334 -19.26 -7.16 11.96
N GLU A 335 -20.10 -8.18 11.79
CA GLU A 335 -19.79 -9.54 12.29
C GLU A 335 -18.68 -10.21 11.45
N ILE A 336 -18.73 -10.07 10.12
CA ILE A 336 -17.76 -10.67 9.19
C ILE A 336 -16.36 -10.05 9.36
N ASP A 337 -16.29 -8.75 9.66
CA ASP A 337 -15.01 -8.05 9.86
C ASP A 337 -14.32 -8.50 11.16
N THR A 338 -15.09 -8.72 12.23
CA THR A 338 -14.55 -9.19 13.52
C THR A 338 -13.98 -10.61 13.42
N GLU A 339 -14.69 -11.53 12.77
CA GLU A 339 -14.18 -12.91 12.57
C GLU A 339 -12.88 -12.92 11.74
N ARG A 340 -12.83 -12.10 10.69
CA ARG A 340 -11.64 -11.95 9.85
C ARG A 340 -10.46 -11.39 10.65
N LEU A 341 -10.67 -10.35 11.45
CA LEU A 341 -9.64 -9.78 12.32
C LEU A 341 -9.10 -10.82 13.29
N ASN A 342 -9.97 -11.61 13.92
CA ASN A 342 -9.55 -12.68 14.83
C ASN A 342 -8.73 -13.78 14.14
N LYS A 343 -9.11 -14.18 12.92
CA LYS A 343 -8.31 -15.15 12.13
C LYS A 343 -6.93 -14.60 11.78
N LEU A 344 -6.84 -13.31 11.41
CA LEU A 344 -5.57 -12.64 11.14
C LEU A 344 -4.71 -12.56 12.40
N ALA A 345 -5.27 -12.13 13.54
CA ALA A 345 -4.59 -12.08 14.83
C ALA A 345 -4.07 -13.45 15.28
N GLY A 346 -4.86 -14.52 15.10
CA GLY A 346 -4.41 -15.89 15.41
C GLY A 346 -3.23 -16.35 14.55
N PHE A 347 -3.23 -16.00 13.26
CA PHE A 347 -2.07 -16.25 12.39
C PHE A 347 -0.84 -15.42 12.81
N GLN A 348 -1.05 -14.14 13.14
CA GLN A 348 0.00 -13.22 13.61
C GLN A 348 0.64 -13.72 14.91
N PHE A 349 -0.15 -14.18 15.87
CA PHE A 349 0.35 -14.84 17.08
C PHE A 349 1.24 -16.05 16.72
N LYS A 350 0.75 -16.95 15.87
CA LYS A 350 1.49 -18.17 15.48
C LYS A 350 2.83 -17.84 14.83
N ILE A 351 2.85 -16.91 13.88
CA ILE A 351 4.08 -16.59 13.13
C ILE A 351 5.10 -15.84 13.97
N VAL A 352 4.67 -14.95 14.87
CA VAL A 352 5.59 -14.27 15.80
C VAL A 352 6.10 -15.26 16.85
N LYS A 353 5.24 -16.11 17.42
CA LYS A 353 5.68 -17.18 18.33
C LYS A 353 6.75 -18.07 17.70
N HIS A 354 6.60 -18.41 16.42
CA HIS A 354 7.61 -19.15 15.68
C HIS A 354 8.94 -18.36 15.53
N ALA A 355 8.87 -17.06 15.23
CA ALA A 355 10.07 -16.21 15.16
C ALA A 355 10.84 -16.16 16.50
N LEU A 356 10.12 -16.18 17.63
CA LEU A 356 10.70 -16.18 18.98
C LEU A 356 11.42 -17.50 19.34
N SER A 357 11.17 -18.58 18.59
CA SER A 357 11.79 -19.90 18.83
C SER A 357 13.21 -20.05 18.26
N PHE A 358 13.74 -19.02 17.58
CA PHE A 358 15.09 -19.08 17.01
C PHE A 358 16.17 -19.00 18.11
N PRO A 359 17.12 -19.96 18.16
CA PRO A 359 17.92 -20.22 19.35
C PRO A 359 18.88 -19.09 19.74
N LYS A 360 19.31 -18.26 18.78
CA LYS A 360 20.17 -17.09 19.02
C LYS A 360 19.46 -15.76 18.79
N ALA A 361 18.15 -15.78 18.55
CA ALA A 361 17.40 -14.55 18.36
C ALA A 361 17.45 -13.71 19.64
N ARG A 362 17.82 -12.45 19.49
CA ARG A 362 17.87 -11.46 20.57
C ARG A 362 16.84 -10.35 20.39
N LYS A 363 16.46 -10.07 19.13
CA LYS A 363 15.49 -9.01 18.80
C LYS A 363 14.54 -9.46 17.69
N VAL A 364 13.24 -9.33 17.94
CA VAL A 364 12.17 -9.60 16.95
C VAL A 364 11.32 -8.34 16.82
N VAL A 365 11.23 -7.80 15.60
CA VAL A 365 10.41 -6.63 15.30
C VAL A 365 9.13 -7.10 14.62
N TYR A 366 8.04 -7.07 15.38
CA TYR A 366 6.70 -7.30 14.87
C TYR A 366 6.06 -5.98 14.42
N LEU A 367 5.42 -5.99 13.25
CA LEU A 367 4.69 -4.84 12.73
C LEU A 367 3.51 -5.26 11.87
N THR A 368 2.57 -4.35 11.73
CA THR A 368 1.46 -4.47 10.77
C THR A 368 1.23 -3.13 10.07
N CYS A 369 0.36 -3.12 9.06
CA CYS A 369 -0.25 -1.90 8.54
C CYS A 369 -1.74 -1.82 8.93
N SER A 370 -2.05 -2.25 10.15
CA SER A 370 -3.39 -2.21 10.77
C SER A 370 -3.48 -1.13 11.85
N ILE A 371 -4.64 -0.51 11.98
CA ILE A 371 -4.98 0.37 13.11
C ILE A 371 -5.74 -0.37 14.22
N HIS A 372 -6.03 -1.66 14.06
CA HIS A 372 -6.85 -2.41 15.00
C HIS A 372 -6.02 -3.02 16.13
N PRO A 373 -6.41 -2.81 17.41
CA PRO A 373 -5.68 -3.40 18.53
C PRO A 373 -5.62 -4.93 18.53
N HIS A 374 -6.61 -5.59 17.91
CA HIS A 374 -6.65 -7.04 17.73
C HIS A 374 -5.42 -7.59 17.02
N GLU A 375 -4.88 -6.83 16.08
CA GLU A 375 -3.72 -7.21 15.27
C GLU A 375 -2.42 -6.55 15.76
N ASN A 376 -2.45 -5.79 16.86
CA ASN A 376 -1.31 -5.02 17.32
C ASN A 376 -1.03 -5.36 18.80
N GLU A 377 -1.50 -4.52 19.73
CA GLU A 377 -1.22 -4.65 21.16
C GLU A 377 -1.71 -5.99 21.72
N ARG A 378 -2.85 -6.49 21.25
CA ARG A 378 -3.42 -7.74 21.76
C ARG A 378 -2.56 -8.96 21.42
N VAL A 379 -2.04 -9.04 20.19
CA VAL A 379 -1.11 -10.10 19.78
C VAL A 379 0.13 -10.11 20.69
N VAL A 380 0.69 -8.93 20.96
CA VAL A 380 1.88 -8.80 21.82
C VAL A 380 1.57 -9.19 23.27
N VAL A 381 0.44 -8.74 23.83
CA VAL A 381 0.01 -9.11 25.18
C VAL A 381 -0.19 -10.62 25.30
N ASP A 382 -0.84 -11.24 24.33
CA ASP A 382 -1.09 -12.68 24.33
C ASP A 382 0.23 -13.47 24.21
N LEU A 383 1.19 -13.01 23.40
CA LEU A 383 2.53 -13.60 23.31
C LEU A 383 3.29 -13.53 24.63
N LEU A 384 3.28 -12.37 25.32
CA LEU A 384 3.97 -12.19 26.59
C LEU A 384 3.34 -13.00 27.74
N ARG A 385 2.10 -13.49 27.57
CA ARG A 385 1.41 -14.38 28.51
C ARG A 385 1.58 -15.86 28.17
N ASP A 386 2.10 -16.18 26.99
CA ASP A 386 2.36 -17.57 26.58
C ASP A 386 3.52 -18.15 27.39
N THR A 387 3.30 -19.34 27.97
CA THR A 387 4.25 -19.97 28.89
C THR A 387 5.59 -20.30 28.23
N GLU A 388 5.60 -20.66 26.94
CA GLU A 388 6.83 -20.98 26.21
C GLU A 388 7.66 -19.72 25.95
N VAL A 389 6.99 -18.62 25.56
CA VAL A 389 7.62 -17.32 25.37
C VAL A 389 8.21 -16.78 26.68
N GLN A 390 7.50 -16.96 27.80
CA GLN A 390 8.00 -16.59 29.13
C GLN A 390 9.22 -17.42 29.55
N GLN A 391 9.21 -18.73 29.30
CA GLN A 391 10.35 -19.60 29.60
C GLN A 391 11.60 -19.24 28.78
N GLN A 392 11.42 -18.72 27.56
CA GLN A 392 12.50 -18.20 26.72
C GLN A 392 13.01 -16.82 27.18
N GLY A 393 12.34 -16.16 28.13
CA GLY A 393 12.79 -14.89 28.70
C GLY A 393 12.58 -13.67 27.80
N TRP A 394 11.69 -13.77 26.80
CA TRP A 394 11.37 -12.62 25.94
C TRP A 394 10.66 -11.50 26.71
N LEU A 395 11.06 -10.27 26.43
CA LEU A 395 10.52 -9.06 27.04
C LEU A 395 10.19 -8.04 25.94
N LEU A 396 9.25 -7.14 26.23
CA LEU A 396 9.04 -5.97 25.37
C LEU A 396 10.27 -5.06 25.47
N ALA A 397 10.85 -4.71 24.32
CA ALA A 397 11.96 -3.78 24.26
C ALA A 397 11.54 -2.44 24.88
N ARG A 398 12.33 -1.94 25.84
CA ARG A 398 12.17 -0.57 26.34
C ARG A 398 12.84 0.33 25.32
N GLY A 399 12.11 1.29 24.75
CA GLY A 399 12.73 2.27 23.87
C GLY A 399 13.85 3.00 24.62
N ASN A 400 14.96 3.27 23.94
CA ASN A 400 15.96 4.22 24.43
C ASN A 400 15.27 5.58 24.53
N THR A 401 14.80 5.95 25.71
CA THR A 401 14.28 7.29 26.03
C THR A 401 15.41 8.30 26.11
#